data_AF-A0A952QJ88-F1
#
_entry.id   AF-A0A952QJ88-F1
#
_cell.length_a   1.000
_cell.length_b   1.000
_cell.length_c   1.000
_cell.angle_alpha   90.00
_cell.angle_beta   90.00
_cell.angle_gamma   90.00
#
_symmetry.space_group_name_H-M   'P 1'
#
loop_
_entity.id
_entity.type
_entity.pdbx_description
1 polymer ?
#
loop_
_entity_poly.entity_id
_entity_poly.type
_entity_poly.pdbx_seq_one_letter_code
_entity_poly.pdbx_strand_id
1 'polypeptide(L)' 'MARAFGSHSVPFFVVVDRDGRVVHTQEGFSGGQPLEDAVNRALIAR' A
#
# COMPACT_ATOMS: atom_id res chain seq x y z
N MET A 1 -13.03 -1.38 5.73
CA MET A 1 -11.55 -1.36 5.71
C MET A 1 -11.02 -0.15 4.94
N ALA A 2 -11.28 0.00 3.62
CA ALA A 2 -10.80 1.14 2.82
C ALA A 2 -11.11 2.55 3.40
N ARG A 3 -12.32 2.78 3.92
CA ARG A 3 -12.67 4.05 4.60
C ARG A 3 -11.83 4.36 5.83
N ALA A 4 -11.31 3.36 6.53
CA ALA A 4 -10.43 3.57 7.70
C ALA A 4 -9.05 4.12 7.29
N PHE A 5 -8.69 3.95 6.02
CA PHE A 5 -7.50 4.54 5.39
C PHE A 5 -7.82 5.79 4.57
N GLY A 6 -9.03 6.35 4.71
CA GLY A 6 -9.45 7.55 3.98
C GLY A 6 -9.74 7.33 2.48
N SER A 7 -9.83 6.08 2.02
CA SER A 7 -10.11 5.81 0.61
C SER A 7 -11.61 5.85 0.30
N HIS A 8 -11.93 6.43 -0.86
CA HIS A 8 -13.30 6.68 -1.31
C HIS A 8 -13.66 5.92 -2.60
N SER A 9 -12.71 5.28 -3.25
CA SER A 9 -12.94 4.51 -4.48
C SER A 9 -12.11 3.21 -4.55
N VAL A 10 -12.40 2.39 -5.55
CA VAL A 10 -11.70 1.14 -5.84
C VAL A 10 -11.10 1.18 -7.25
N PRO A 11 -9.99 0.46 -7.51
CA PRO A 11 -9.23 -0.38 -6.57
C PRO A 11 -8.44 0.44 -5.53
N PHE A 12 -8.18 -0.17 -4.38
CA PHE A 12 -7.41 0.43 -3.29
C PHE A 12 -6.42 -0.60 -2.73
N PHE A 13 -5.17 -0.20 -2.59
CA PHE A 13 -4.07 -1.04 -2.11
C PHE A 13 -3.47 -0.46 -0.84
N VAL A 14 -3.16 -1.33 0.12
CA VAL A 14 -2.43 -0.99 1.35
C VAL A 14 -1.26 -1.96 1.48
N VAL A 15 -0.06 -1.43 1.69
CA VAL A 15 1.13 -2.23 2.00
C VAL A 15 1.47 -2.01 3.46
N VAL A 16 1.58 -3.11 4.19
CA VAL A 16 1.90 -3.15 5.62
C VAL A 16 3.21 -3.92 5.79
N ASP A 17 4.13 -3.38 6.59
CA ASP A 17 5.41 -4.02 6.92
C ASP A 17 5.26 -5.10 8.01
N ARG A 18 6.38 -5.76 8.36
CA ARG A 18 6.40 -6.82 9.37
C ARG A 18 6.05 -6.33 10.79
N ASP A 19 6.31 -5.07 11.08
CA ASP A 19 5.97 -4.44 12.37
C ASP A 19 4.48 -4.06 12.44
N GLY A 20 3.72 -4.31 11.38
CA GLY A 20 2.30 -3.93 11.28
C GLY A 20 2.10 -2.46 10.93
N ARG A 21 3.12 -1.74 10.46
CA ARG A 21 3.01 -0.34 10.05
C ARG A 21 2.61 -0.22 8.59
N VAL A 22 1.74 0.74 8.30
CA VAL A 22 1.36 1.09 6.93
C VAL A 22 2.50 1.87 6.28
N VAL A 23 3.07 1.33 5.21
CA VAL A 23 4.20 1.95 4.49
C VAL A 23 3.80 2.49 3.13
N HIS A 24 2.62 2.13 2.62
CA HIS A 24 2.07 2.65 1.37
C HIS A 24 0.56 2.48 1.29
N THR A 25 -0.11 3.45 0.66
CA THR A 25 -1.51 3.39 0.25
C THR A 25 -1.66 3.92 -1.16
N GLN A 26 -2.47 3.27 -1.99
CA GLN A 26 -2.74 3.67 -3.37
C GLN A 26 -4.23 3.55 -3.67
N GLU A 27 -4.80 4.58 -4.28
CA GLU A 27 -6.16 4.57 -4.81
C GLU A 27 -6.12 4.65 -6.34
N GLY A 28 -6.95 3.83 -7.00
CA GLY A 28 -6.96 3.66 -8.45
C GLY A 28 -5.75 2.87 -8.96
N PHE A 29 -5.59 2.88 -10.28
CA PHE A 29 -4.41 2.31 -10.94
C PHE A 29 -3.44 3.43 -11.30
N SER A 30 -2.26 3.45 -10.69
CA SER A 30 -1.08 4.11 -11.25
C SER A 30 -0.06 3.03 -11.58
N GLY A 31 0.37 2.97 -12.86
CA GLY A 31 1.10 1.85 -13.46
C GLY A 31 2.07 1.17 -12.49
N GLY A 32 1.88 -0.13 -12.24
CA GLY A 32 2.16 -0.83 -10.97
C GLY A 32 3.56 -0.74 -10.35
N GLN A 33 4.53 -0.08 -10.98
CA GLN A 33 5.89 0.08 -10.49
C GLN A 33 5.98 0.72 -9.08
N PRO A 34 5.21 1.77 -8.72
CA PRO A 34 5.23 2.32 -7.36
C PRO A 34 4.70 1.34 -6.30
N LEU A 35 3.76 0.47 -6.67
CA LEU A 35 3.21 -0.54 -5.78
C LEU A 35 4.21 -1.68 -5.57
N GLU A 36 4.84 -2.15 -6.64
CA GLU A 36 5.91 -3.16 -6.56
C GLU A 36 7.09 -2.67 -5.72
N ASP A 37 7.53 -1.43 -5.92
CA ASP A 37 8.59 -0.83 -5.12
C ASP A 37 8.19 -0.74 -3.63
N ALA A 38 6.92 -0.42 -3.34
CA ALA A 38 6.42 -0.38 -1.97
C ALA A 38 6.42 -1.77 -1.31
N VAL A 39 6.01 -2.81 -2.04
CA VAL A 39 6.06 -4.20 -1.57
C VAL A 39 7.51 -4.62 -1.31
N ASN A 40 8.43 -4.34 -2.24
CA ASN A 40 9.84 -4.67 -2.07
C ASN A 40 10.46 -4.00 -0.84
N ARG A 41 10.15 -2.72 -0.59
CA ARG A 41 10.59 -2.04 0.64
C ARG A 41 10.04 -2.69 1.90
N ALA A 42 8.76 -3.06 1.90
CA ALA A 42 8.12 -3.71 3.04
C ALA A 42 8.74 -5.08 3.38
N LEU A 43 9.23 -5.81 2.37
CA LEU A 43 9.88 -7.10 2.54
C LEU A 43 11.32 -6.99 3.09
N ILE A 44 12.01 -5.90 2.79
CA ILE A 44 13.42 -5.69 3.18
C ILE A 44 13.54 -5.01 4.55
N ALA A 45 12.56 -4.20 4.95
CA ALA A 45 12.52 -3.59 6.28
C ALA A 45 12.52 -4.68 7.36
N ARG A 46 13.55 -4.66 8.21
CA ARG A 46 13.76 -5.61 9.33
C ARG A 46 13.16 -5.10 10.61
#